data_AF-A0AAU3YVD6-F1
#
_entry.id   AF-A0AAU3YVD6-F1
#
_cell.length_a   1.000
_cell.length_b   1.000
_cell.length_c   1.000
_cell.angle_alpha   90.00
_cell.angle_beta   90.00
_cell.angle_gamma   90.00
#
_symmetry.space_group_name_H-M   'P 1'
#
loop_
_entity.id
_entity.type
_entity.pdbx_description
1 polymer ?
#
loop_
_entity_poly.entity_id
_entity_poly.type
_entity_poly.pdbx_seq_one_letter_code
_entity_poly.pdbx_strand_id
1 'polypeptide(L)' 'MSADTHQIIPPQDAAARRLEMLNLDEAHDLLRLLRLIAAEELDELSEEAEWFAREIAARIPSEN' A
#
# COMPACT_ATOMS: atom_id res chain seq x y z
N MET A 1 38.46 17.20 7.22
CA MET A 1 38.13 16.22 6.15
C MET A 1 36.90 15.49 6.64
N SER A 2 35.71 15.94 6.22
CA SER A 2 34.43 15.38 6.63
C SER A 2 34.24 14.04 5.94
N ALA A 3 34.02 12.98 6.72
CA ALA A 3 33.53 11.72 6.18
C ALA A 3 32.00 11.81 6.19
N ASP A 4 31.44 12.22 5.06
CA ASP A 4 30.04 12.03 4.73
C ASP A 4 29.77 10.52 4.67
N THR A 5 29.32 9.94 5.78
CA THR A 5 28.78 8.57 5.80
C THR A 5 27.36 8.61 5.24
N HIS A 6 27.23 9.01 3.98
CA HIS A 6 25.99 8.83 3.24
C HIS A 6 26.04 7.43 2.60
N GLN A 7 25.06 6.62 2.97
CA GLN A 7 24.66 5.37 2.32
C GLN A 7 25.67 4.21 2.36
N ILE A 8 25.46 3.35 3.35
CA ILE A 8 25.63 1.91 3.16
C ILE A 8 24.26 1.26 3.35
N ILE A 9 23.31 1.60 2.49
CA ILE A 9 22.28 0.63 2.12
C ILE A 9 22.91 -0.11 0.94
N PRO A 10 23.29 -1.40 1.08
CA PRO A 10 23.73 -2.17 -0.08
C PRO A 10 22.61 -2.09 -1.12
N PRO A 11 22.89 -2.06 -2.43
CA PRO A 11 21.86 -2.22 -3.44
C PRO A 11 21.29 -3.63 -3.28
N GLN A 12 20.36 -3.80 -2.33
CA GLN A 12 19.44 -4.92 -2.31
C GLN A 12 18.80 -4.87 -3.69
N ASP A 13 19.04 -5.93 -4.45
CA ASP A 13 18.46 -6.21 -5.75
C ASP A 13 17.25 -5.31 -6.01
N ALA A 14 17.33 -4.41 -7.00
CA ALA A 14 16.10 -3.79 -7.50
C ALA A 14 15.08 -4.86 -8.01
N ALA A 15 15.55 -6.11 -8.14
CA ALA A 15 14.81 -7.34 -8.37
C ALA A 15 14.28 -8.04 -7.09
N ALA A 16 14.50 -7.49 -5.89
CA ALA A 16 13.82 -7.88 -4.66
C ALA A 16 12.36 -7.41 -4.78
N ARG A 17 11.61 -8.17 -5.58
CA ARG A 17 10.16 -8.12 -5.83
C ARG A 17 9.53 -6.82 -5.34
N ARG A 18 9.74 -5.73 -6.09
CA ARG A 18 8.71 -4.69 -6.10
C ARG A 18 7.43 -5.43 -6.46
N LEU A 19 6.44 -5.38 -5.57
CA LEU A 19 5.11 -5.87 -5.91
C LEU A 19 4.76 -5.29 -7.27
N GLU A 20 4.33 -6.17 -8.18
CA GLU A 20 3.87 -5.72 -9.49
C GLU A 20 2.78 -4.68 -9.26
N MET A 21 2.81 -3.62 -10.07
CA MET A 21 1.82 -2.57 -9.97
C MET A 21 0.45 -3.19 -10.22
N LEU A 22 -0.47 -3.01 -9.27
CA LEU A 22 -1.81 -3.56 -9.37
C LEU A 22 -2.49 -3.07 -10.66
N ASN A 23 -3.13 -3.98 -11.38
CA ASN A 23 -4.07 -3.60 -12.42
C ASN A 23 -5.36 -3.03 -11.78
N LEU A 24 -6.26 -2.50 -12.62
CA LEU A 24 -7.48 -1.85 -12.13
C LEU A 24 -8.36 -2.79 -11.31
N ASP A 25 -8.58 -4.01 -11.80
CA ASP A 25 -9.42 -5.02 -11.14
C ASP A 25 -8.79 -5.45 -9.81
N GLU A 26 -7.48 -5.69 -9.78
CA GLU A 26 -6.73 -6.01 -8.55
C GLU A 26 -6.80 -4.87 -7.53
N ALA A 27 -6.80 -3.62 -7.99
CA ALA A 27 -6.92 -2.46 -7.11
C ALA A 27 -8.34 -2.37 -6.52
N HIS A 28 -9.38 -2.70 -7.29
CA HIS A 28 -10.76 -2.82 -6.78
C HIS A 28 -10.91 -3.97 -5.79
N ASP A 29 -10.33 -5.13 -6.06
CA ASP A 29 -10.34 -6.28 -5.16
C ASP A 29 -9.63 -5.98 -3.84
N LEU A 30 -8.48 -5.32 -3.89
CA LEU A 30 -7.76 -4.86 -2.70
C LEU A 30 -8.60 -3.84 -1.91
N LEU A 31 -9.20 -2.87 -2.59
CA LEU A 31 -10.08 -1.90 -1.94
C LEU A 31 -11.26 -2.58 -1.24
N ARG A 32 -11.85 -3.61 -1.85
CA ARG A 32 -12.92 -4.40 -1.25
C ARG A 32 -12.43 -5.13 0.00
N LEU A 33 -11.25 -5.74 -0.04
CA LEU A 33 -10.66 -6.42 1.11
C LEU A 33 -10.42 -5.45 2.27
N LEU A 34 -9.84 -4.28 2.00
CA LEU A 34 -9.59 -3.27 3.03
C LEU A 34 -10.88 -2.79 3.69
N ARG A 35 -11.95 -2.59 2.91
CA ARG A 35 -13.27 -2.25 3.45
C ARG A 35 -13.88 -3.35 4.30
N LEU A 36 -13.62 -4.62 3.98
CA LEU A 36 -14.08 -5.74 4.80
C LEU A 36 -13.38 -5.74 6.15
N ILE A 37 -12.05 -5.54 6.16
CA ILE A 37 -11.25 -5.45 7.38
C ILE A 37 -11.68 -4.23 8.20
N ALA A 38 -11.83 -3.07 7.57
CA ALA A 38 -12.29 -1.85 8.23
C ALA A 38 -13.70 -1.96 8.86
N ALA A 39 -14.51 -2.91 8.38
CA ALA A 39 -15.85 -3.18 8.91
C ALA A 39 -15.85 -4.18 10.08
N GLU A 40 -14.69 -4.73 10.47
CA GLU A 40 -14.55 -5.59 11.64
C GLU A 40 -14.54 -4.76 12.96
N GLU A 41 -13.90 -5.28 14.02
CA GLU A 41 -13.89 -4.65 15.33
C GLU A 41 -13.23 -3.26 15.30
N LEU A 42 -13.56 -2.38 16.26
CA LEU A 42 -12.92 -1.06 16.37
C LEU A 42 -11.52 -1.19 16.99
N ASP A 43 -10.61 -1.82 16.25
CA ASP A 43 -9.21 -1.97 16.58
C ASP A 43 -8.30 -1.14 15.67
N GLU A 44 -7.02 -1.05 16.04
CA GLU A 44 -6.01 -0.26 15.32
C GLU A 44 -5.88 -0.71 13.86
N LEU A 45 -6.03 -2.02 13.60
CA LEU A 45 -5.97 -2.58 12.25
C LEU A 45 -7.13 -2.11 11.39
N SER A 46 -8.34 -2.03 11.94
CA SER A 46 -9.53 -1.58 11.22
C SER A 46 -9.48 -0.08 10.93
N GLU A 47 -8.94 0.73 11.84
CA GLU A 47 -8.69 2.16 11.60
C GLU A 47 -7.65 2.38 10.48
N GLU A 48 -6.57 1.60 10.49
CA GLU A 48 -5.54 1.64 9.47
C GLU A 48 -6.09 1.19 8.10
N ALA A 49 -6.89 0.11 8.08
CA ALA A 49 -7.54 -0.39 6.88
C ALA A 49 -8.52 0.65 6.28
N GLU A 50 -9.28 1.36 7.10
CA GLU A 50 -10.18 2.43 6.65
C GLU A 50 -9.39 3.59 6.04
N TRP A 51 -8.27 3.98 6.65
CA TRP A 51 -7.40 5.02 6.09
C TRP A 51 -6.87 4.61 4.70
N PHE A 52 -6.36 3.38 4.57
CA PHE A 52 -5.89 2.86 3.29
C PHE A 52 -7.01 2.74 2.26
N ALA A 53 -8.19 2.27 2.64
CA ALA A 53 -9.34 2.16 1.75
C ALA A 53 -9.72 3.53 1.17
N ARG A 54 -9.75 4.58 2.00
CA ARG A 54 -10.03 5.95 1.55
C ARG A 54 -8.97 6.46 0.58
N GLU A 55 -7.69 6.29 0.92
CA GLU A 55 -6.58 6.73 0.07
C GLU A 55 -6.59 6.01 -1.28
N ILE A 56 -6.83 4.71 -1.30
CA ILE A 56 -6.88 3.91 -2.52
C ILE A 56 -8.11 4.28 -3.37
N ALA A 57 -9.29 4.40 -2.75
CA ALA A 57 -10.51 4.80 -3.46
C ALA A 57 -10.38 6.17 -4.15
N ALA A 58 -9.60 7.10 -3.59
CA ALA A 58 -9.35 8.40 -4.22
C ALA A 58 -8.44 8.33 -5.47
N ARG A 59 -7.70 7.23 -5.65
CA ARG A 59 -6.73 7.03 -6.73
C ARG A 59 -7.23 6.06 -7.82
N ILE A 60 -8.26 5.26 -7.53
CA ILE A 60 -8.83 4.27 -8.45
C ILE A 60 -9.99 4.90 -9.24
N PRO A 61 -10.02 4.80 -10.58
CA PRO A 61 -11.19 5.12 -11.40
C PRO A 61 -12.43 4.33 -10.97
N SER A 62 -13.61 4.94 -10.96
CA SER A 62 -14.86 4.20 -10.71
C SER A 62 -15.11 3.17 -11.82
N GLU A 63 -15.57 1.97 -11.47
CA GLU A 63 -16.09 1.01 -12.46
C GLU A 63 -17.29 1.65 -13.19
N ASN A 64 -17.29 1.59 -14.52
CA ASN A 64 -18.34 2.13 -15.39
C ASN A 64 -19.44 1.08 -15.68
#